data_AF-A0A9E6BTL2-F1
#
_entry.id   AF-A0A9E6BTL2-F1
#
_cell.length_a   1.000
_cell.length_b   1.000
_cell.length_c   1.000
_cell.angle_alpha   90.00
_cell.angle_beta   90.00
_cell.angle_gamma   90.00
#
_symmetry.space_group_name_H-M   'P 1'
#
loop_
_entity.id
_entity.type
_entity.pdbx_description
1 polymer ?
#
loop_
_entity_poly.entity_id
_entity_poly.type
_entity_poly.pdbx_seq_one_letter_code
_entity_poly.pdbx_strand_id
1 'polypeptide(L)'
;MPSETFQSPPEKGDGERVDVTITYLEQTARPILPTPITPHGKIAILRAEQPPVHFYRYIYRLVGDPYHWVSRRRIDDAALTRIIHDPSVYVYVLYVNGAPGGFAEIDGRDDKTHHLKFFGLAPDQTGAKLGRYFLTNIIDLAWSHGAQRLCLETCSLDHSAALPLYQKMGFRVYDRREGVVELMDTPPTPR
;
A
#
# COMPACT_ATOMS: atom_id res chain seq x y z
N MET A 1 -9.87 5.03 17.43
CA MET A 1 -10.94 4.67 16.46
C MET A 1 -10.75 3.21 16.11
N PRO A 2 -11.82 2.39 15.99
CA PRO A 2 -11.71 0.97 16.22
C PRO A 2 -10.78 0.35 15.18
N SER A 3 -9.69 -0.23 15.67
CA SER A 3 -8.94 -1.29 15.00
C SER A 3 -9.94 -2.18 14.27
N GLU A 4 -9.89 -2.15 12.94
CA GLU A 4 -10.82 -2.89 12.07
C GLU A 4 -10.85 -4.33 12.56
N THR A 5 -11.96 -4.67 13.21
CA THR A 5 -12.23 -6.01 13.67
C THR A 5 -12.54 -6.79 12.40
N PHE A 6 -11.72 -7.78 12.07
CA PHE A 6 -12.12 -8.82 11.13
C PHE A 6 -13.39 -9.46 11.68
N GLN A 7 -14.53 -8.99 11.19
CA GLN A 7 -15.84 -9.37 11.67
C GLN A 7 -16.34 -10.54 10.80
N SER A 8 -16.58 -11.69 11.42
CA SER A 8 -17.26 -12.84 10.79
C SER A 8 -18.80 -12.68 10.85
N PRO A 9 -19.59 -13.36 10.00
CA PRO A 9 -19.56 -13.37 8.53
C PRO A 9 -20.91 -12.89 7.94
N PRO A 10 -20.94 -12.46 6.67
CA PRO A 10 -22.03 -12.85 5.77
C PRO A 10 -21.53 -13.72 4.61
N GLU A 11 -22.47 -14.47 4.07
CA GLU A 11 -22.49 -15.57 3.07
C GLU A 11 -21.26 -15.91 2.20
N LYS A 12 -21.10 -17.23 2.00
CA LYS A 12 -20.08 -17.94 1.22
C LYS A 12 -19.86 -17.32 -0.17
N GLY A 13 -18.78 -16.56 -0.32
CA GLY A 13 -18.08 -16.44 -1.59
C GLY A 13 -17.24 -17.70 -1.83
N ASP A 14 -17.22 -18.19 -3.06
CA ASP A 14 -16.53 -19.40 -3.54
C ASP A 14 -14.99 -19.22 -3.64
N GLY A 15 -14.39 -18.42 -2.75
CA GLY A 15 -12.97 -18.10 -2.75
C GLY A 15 -12.19 -18.96 -1.76
N GLU A 16 -11.03 -19.46 -2.17
CA GLU A 16 -10.08 -20.14 -1.29
C GLU A 16 -9.67 -19.21 -0.14
N ARG A 17 -9.72 -19.72 1.10
CA ARG A 17 -9.36 -18.99 2.31
C ARG A 17 -8.00 -19.45 2.78
N VAL A 18 -7.08 -18.51 2.96
CA VAL A 18 -5.71 -18.79 3.42
C VAL A 18 -5.48 -18.11 4.75
N ASP A 19 -5.02 -18.90 5.73
CA ASP A 19 -4.58 -18.39 7.02
C ASP A 19 -3.30 -17.57 6.86
N VAL A 20 -3.28 -16.39 7.45
CA VAL A 20 -2.14 -15.47 7.39
C VAL A 20 -1.81 -14.90 8.76
N THR A 21 -0.54 -14.64 8.98
CA THR A 21 -0.10 -13.83 10.12
C THR A 21 0.05 -12.38 9.66
N ILE A 22 -0.81 -11.50 10.19
CA ILE A 22 -0.75 -10.05 9.99
C ILE A 22 0.25 -9.48 11.00
N THR A 23 1.27 -8.80 10.51
CA THR A 23 2.24 -8.06 11.30
C THR A 23 1.95 -6.58 11.22
N TYR A 24 1.74 -5.95 12.37
CA TYR A 24 1.50 -4.51 12.48
C TYR A 24 2.80 -3.80 12.84
N LEU A 25 3.12 -2.77 12.07
CA LEU A 25 4.36 -2.02 12.18
C LEU A 25 4.11 -0.53 12.39
N GLU A 26 5.01 0.12 13.11
CA GLU A 26 4.92 1.56 13.39
C GLU A 26 6.28 2.28 13.33
N GLN A 27 6.18 3.59 13.08
CA GLN A 27 7.18 4.60 13.40
C GLN A 27 6.53 5.65 14.29
N THR A 28 7.09 5.89 15.46
CA THR A 28 6.62 6.90 16.42
C THR A 28 7.40 8.22 16.35
N ALA A 29 8.40 8.28 15.46
CA ALA A 29 9.15 9.49 15.13
C ALA A 29 9.66 9.38 13.69
N ARG A 30 9.85 10.53 13.03
CA ARG A 30 10.42 10.58 11.66
C ARG A 30 11.79 9.91 11.67
N PRO A 31 12.01 8.86 10.86
CA PRO A 31 13.26 8.13 10.86
C PRO A 31 14.38 8.97 10.24
N ILE A 32 15.60 8.81 10.75
CA ILE A 32 16.80 9.34 10.09
C ILE A 32 17.21 8.30 9.04
N LEU A 33 16.75 8.49 7.81
CA LEU A 33 17.08 7.62 6.68
C LEU A 33 18.20 8.27 5.84
N PRO A 34 19.16 7.48 5.34
CA PRO A 34 20.11 8.00 4.35
C PRO A 34 19.35 8.42 3.09
N THR A 35 19.75 9.54 2.49
CA THR A 35 19.19 10.02 1.23
C THR A 35 19.22 8.88 0.21
N PRO A 36 18.06 8.51 -0.37
CA PRO A 36 18.02 7.39 -1.29
C PRO A 36 18.77 7.77 -2.56
N ILE A 37 19.65 6.89 -3.03
CA ILE A 37 20.29 7.04 -4.33
C ILE A 37 19.18 6.99 -5.38
N THR A 38 19.06 8.05 -6.19
CA THR A 38 18.10 8.09 -7.28
C THR A 38 18.48 7.01 -8.31
N PRO A 39 17.59 6.06 -8.62
CA PRO A 39 17.85 5.06 -9.65
C PRO A 39 18.11 5.70 -11.02
N HIS A 40 18.89 5.03 -11.86
CA HIS A 40 19.12 5.49 -13.23
C HIS A 40 17.82 5.45 -14.05
N GLY A 41 17.63 6.44 -14.92
CA GLY A 41 16.48 6.54 -15.82
C GLY A 41 15.60 7.75 -15.53
N LYS A 42 14.47 7.85 -16.24
CA LYS A 42 13.49 8.93 -16.02
C LYS A 42 12.53 8.49 -14.93
N ILE A 43 12.82 8.91 -13.70
CA ILE A 43 12.04 8.56 -12.50
C ILE A 43 11.29 9.79 -11.99
N ALA A 44 10.02 9.63 -11.66
CA ALA A 44 9.23 10.65 -10.96
C ALA A 44 8.32 10.01 -9.93
N ILE A 45 8.09 10.69 -8.80
CA ILE A 45 7.02 10.34 -7.85
C ILE A 45 6.05 11.51 -7.89
N LEU A 46 4.80 11.25 -8.29
CA LEU A 46 3.78 12.27 -8.40
C LEU A 46 2.59 11.93 -7.51
N ARG A 47 2.05 12.95 -6.83
CA ARG A 47 0.73 12.83 -6.19
C ARG A 47 -0.32 12.80 -7.30
N ALA A 48 -1.20 11.80 -7.27
CA ALA A 48 -2.41 11.80 -8.08
C ALA A 48 -3.50 12.52 -7.29
N GLU A 49 -3.71 13.80 -7.58
CA GLU A 49 -4.77 14.59 -6.95
C GLU A 49 -6.11 14.30 -7.61
N GLN A 50 -7.11 13.94 -6.81
CA GLN A 50 -8.45 13.56 -7.26
C GLN A 50 -8.43 12.63 -8.49
N PRO A 51 -7.75 11.47 -8.42
CA PRO A 51 -7.57 10.61 -9.59
C PRO A 51 -8.92 10.13 -10.10
N PRO A 52 -9.10 10.02 -11.43
CA PRO A 52 -10.25 9.31 -11.98
C PRO A 52 -10.30 7.87 -11.45
N VAL A 53 -11.50 7.38 -11.13
CA VAL A 53 -11.68 6.05 -10.53
C VAL A 53 -11.06 4.93 -11.38
N HIS A 54 -11.21 5.00 -12.70
CA HIS A 54 -10.64 4.01 -13.62
C HIS A 54 -9.10 3.96 -13.53
N PHE A 55 -8.44 5.11 -13.36
CA PHE A 55 -6.99 5.18 -13.23
C PHE A 55 -6.54 4.58 -11.88
N TYR A 56 -7.22 4.92 -10.79
CA TYR A 56 -6.95 4.32 -9.49
C TYR A 56 -7.12 2.78 -9.53
N ARG A 57 -8.21 2.29 -10.13
CA ARG A 57 -8.45 0.84 -10.25
C ARG A 57 -7.36 0.16 -11.09
N TYR A 58 -6.88 0.81 -12.15
CA TYR A 58 -5.77 0.30 -12.96
C TYR A 58 -4.48 0.14 -12.13
N ILE A 59 -4.02 1.20 -11.45
CA ILE A 59 -2.75 1.14 -10.68
C ILE A 59 -2.86 0.22 -9.45
N TYR A 60 -4.03 0.18 -8.81
CA TYR A 60 -4.29 -0.72 -7.68
C TYR A 60 -4.17 -2.18 -8.11
N ARG A 61 -4.72 -2.54 -9.28
CA ARG A 61 -4.64 -3.90 -9.83
C ARG A 61 -3.25 -4.24 -10.33
N LEU A 62 -2.61 -3.31 -11.06
CA LEU A 62 -1.25 -3.49 -11.57
C LEU A 62 -0.26 -3.92 -10.47
N VAL A 63 -0.36 -3.29 -9.30
CA VAL A 63 0.53 -3.55 -8.16
C VAL A 63 0.00 -4.63 -7.23
N GLY A 64 -1.32 -4.67 -6.99
CA GLY A 64 -1.93 -5.49 -5.95
C GLY A 64 -2.43 -6.87 -6.39
N ASP A 65 -2.69 -7.10 -7.68
CA ASP A 65 -3.18 -8.41 -8.15
C ASP A 65 -2.20 -9.57 -7.81
N PRO A 66 -0.87 -9.43 -7.93
CA PRO A 66 0.09 -10.48 -7.51
C PRO A 66 0.06 -10.82 -6.01
N TYR A 67 -0.50 -9.95 -5.18
CA TYR A 67 -0.55 -10.08 -3.72
C TYR A 67 -2.00 -10.16 -3.21
N HIS A 68 -2.95 -10.47 -4.10
CA HIS A 68 -4.37 -10.68 -3.76
C HIS A 68 -5.01 -9.50 -3.01
N TRP A 69 -4.66 -8.26 -3.37
CA TRP A 69 -5.32 -7.08 -2.81
C TRP A 69 -6.78 -6.99 -3.29
N VAL A 70 -7.72 -7.13 -2.36
CA VAL A 70 -9.17 -7.17 -2.67
C VAL A 70 -9.98 -6.01 -2.09
N SER A 71 -9.47 -5.30 -1.09
CA SER A 71 -10.26 -4.33 -0.32
C SER A 71 -10.85 -3.20 -1.17
N ARG A 72 -10.07 -2.61 -2.09
CA ARG A 72 -10.56 -1.56 -3.00
C ARG A 72 -11.32 -2.10 -4.21
N ARG A 73 -11.24 -3.42 -4.47
CA ARG A 73 -12.01 -4.10 -5.52
C ARG A 73 -13.45 -4.37 -5.08
N ARG A 74 -13.68 -4.58 -3.78
CA ARG A 74 -14.98 -4.94 -3.21
C ARG A 74 -15.93 -3.76 -2.99
N ILE A 75 -15.42 -2.53 -3.00
CA ILE A 75 -16.24 -1.31 -2.86
C ILE A 75 -16.65 -0.74 -4.22
N ASP A 76 -17.85 -0.17 -4.28
CA ASP A 76 -18.36 0.50 -5.47
C ASP A 76 -17.59 1.79 -5.80
N ASP A 77 -17.78 2.30 -7.01
CA ASP A 77 -17.06 3.48 -7.49
C ASP A 77 -17.37 4.75 -6.69
N ALA A 78 -18.58 4.90 -6.15
CA ALA A 78 -18.94 6.07 -5.35
C ALA A 78 -18.27 6.05 -3.98
N ALA A 79 -18.23 4.89 -3.32
CA ALA A 79 -17.51 4.66 -2.08
C ALA A 79 -16.00 4.82 -2.28
N LEU A 80 -15.45 4.29 -3.38
CA LEU A 80 -14.04 4.45 -3.71
C LEU A 80 -13.69 5.93 -3.94
N THR A 81 -14.52 6.65 -4.72
CA THR A 81 -14.36 8.09 -4.97
C THR A 81 -14.29 8.88 -3.67
N ARG A 82 -15.22 8.63 -2.73
CA ARG A 82 -15.21 9.30 -1.41
C ARG A 82 -13.91 9.11 -0.66
N ILE A 83 -13.24 7.97 -0.81
CA ILE A 83 -11.98 7.69 -0.13
C ILE A 83 -10.81 8.36 -0.85
N ILE A 84 -10.67 8.14 -2.16
CA ILE A 84 -9.49 8.59 -2.91
C ILE A 84 -9.50 10.10 -3.20
N HIS A 85 -10.64 10.77 -3.01
CA HIS A 85 -10.78 12.23 -3.11
C HIS A 85 -10.83 12.93 -1.75
N ASP A 86 -10.76 12.19 -0.64
CA ASP A 86 -10.62 12.78 0.68
C ASP A 86 -9.31 13.59 0.74
N PRO A 87 -9.33 14.84 1.23
CA PRO A 87 -8.14 15.69 1.27
C PRO A 87 -7.00 15.11 2.12
N SER A 88 -7.32 14.26 3.09
CA SER A 88 -6.37 13.57 3.97
C SER A 88 -6.00 12.17 3.48
N VAL A 89 -6.41 11.78 2.26
CA VAL A 89 -5.92 10.58 1.57
C VAL A 89 -4.96 10.99 0.46
N TYR A 90 -3.78 10.38 0.46
CA TYR A 90 -2.69 10.73 -0.44
C TYR A 90 -2.32 9.55 -1.31
N VAL A 91 -2.65 9.64 -2.60
CA VAL A 91 -2.28 8.65 -3.61
C VAL A 91 -1.02 9.13 -4.33
N TYR A 92 0.02 8.29 -4.30
CA TYR A 92 1.27 8.54 -5.00
C TYR A 92 1.57 7.45 -6.03
N VAL A 93 2.06 7.88 -7.19
CA VAL A 93 2.45 6.99 -8.28
C VAL A 93 3.93 7.20 -8.57
N LEU A 94 4.67 6.09 -8.57
CA LEU A 94 6.02 6.05 -9.11
C LEU A 94 5.91 5.90 -10.63
N TYR A 95 6.57 6.77 -11.38
CA TYR A 95 6.71 6.68 -12.83
C TYR A 95 8.13 6.30 -13.19
N VAL A 96 8.26 5.32 -14.09
CA VAL A 96 9.53 4.86 -14.66
C VAL A 96 9.43 4.97 -16.17
N ASN A 97 10.28 5.80 -16.77
CA ASN A 97 10.30 6.04 -18.22
C ASN A 97 8.93 6.46 -18.81
N GLY A 98 8.10 7.11 -18.00
CA GLY A 98 6.78 7.62 -18.40
C GLY A 98 5.60 6.68 -18.10
N ALA A 99 5.85 5.44 -17.67
CA ALA A 99 4.81 4.49 -17.30
C ALA A 99 4.69 4.34 -15.76
N PRO A 100 3.50 4.05 -15.20
CA PRO A 100 3.35 3.70 -13.79
C PRO A 100 4.15 2.45 -13.43
N GLY A 101 5.07 2.60 -12.48
CA GLY A 101 5.96 1.55 -11.99
C GLY A 101 5.77 1.20 -10.51
N GLY A 102 4.89 1.91 -9.80
CA GLY A 102 4.57 1.65 -8.40
C GLY A 102 3.47 2.55 -7.87
N PHE A 103 2.90 2.15 -6.75
CA PHE A 103 1.73 2.79 -6.15
C PHE A 103 1.87 2.80 -4.63
N ALA A 104 1.47 3.92 -4.02
CA ALA A 104 1.33 4.04 -2.59
C ALA A 104 0.06 4.83 -2.23
N GLU A 105 -0.62 4.42 -1.16
CA GLU A 105 -1.74 5.14 -0.57
C GLU A 105 -1.47 5.37 0.92
N ILE A 106 -1.46 6.64 1.31
CA ILE A 106 -1.40 7.05 2.72
C ILE A 106 -2.79 7.54 3.11
N ASP A 107 -3.33 6.96 4.17
CA ASP A 107 -4.56 7.41 4.83
C ASP A 107 -4.19 8.21 6.06
N GLY A 108 -4.33 9.53 5.97
CA GLY A 108 -4.05 10.50 7.02
C GLY A 108 -5.31 11.07 7.67
N ARG A 109 -6.46 10.41 7.52
CA ARG A 109 -7.74 10.87 8.11
C ARG A 109 -7.77 10.84 9.64
N ASP A 110 -6.83 10.14 10.28
CA ASP A 110 -6.51 10.34 11.69
C ASP A 110 -5.38 11.37 11.81
N ASP A 111 -5.69 12.48 12.50
CA ASP A 111 -4.82 13.66 12.63
C ASP A 111 -3.44 13.36 13.22
N LYS A 112 -3.28 12.25 13.95
CA LYS A 112 -2.00 11.88 14.59
C LYS A 112 -1.37 10.66 13.93
N THR A 113 -2.18 9.69 13.54
CA THR A 113 -1.71 8.41 13.02
C THR A 113 -2.02 8.29 11.54
N HIS A 114 -1.00 8.38 10.71
CA HIS A 114 -1.15 8.08 9.29
C HIS A 114 -0.91 6.59 9.05
N HIS A 115 -1.65 6.03 8.09
CA HIS A 115 -1.52 4.64 7.70
C HIS A 115 -1.05 4.53 6.25
N LEU A 116 0.08 3.88 6.00
CA LEU A 116 0.46 3.45 4.65
C LEU A 116 -0.37 2.20 4.31
N LYS A 117 -1.55 2.39 3.73
CA LYS A 117 -2.54 1.32 3.48
C LYS A 117 -2.12 0.42 2.33
N PHE A 118 -1.51 0.98 1.28
CA PHE A 118 -1.01 0.24 0.14
C PHE A 118 0.36 0.75 -0.25
N PHE A 119 1.27 -0.17 -0.57
CA PHE A 119 2.59 0.13 -1.08
C PHE A 119 3.09 -1.03 -1.93
N GLY A 120 3.55 -0.75 -3.14
CA GLY A 120 4.20 -1.76 -3.96
C GLY A 120 4.72 -1.22 -5.28
N LEU A 121 5.45 -2.09 -5.98
CA LEU A 121 5.95 -1.86 -7.33
C LEU A 121 5.18 -2.71 -8.32
N ALA A 122 5.09 -2.25 -9.56
CA ALA A 122 4.63 -3.08 -10.65
C ALA A 122 5.58 -4.29 -10.85
N PRO A 123 5.09 -5.47 -11.25
CA PRO A 123 5.89 -6.69 -11.35
C PRO A 123 7.15 -6.56 -12.23
N ASP A 124 7.05 -5.81 -13.32
CA ASP A 124 8.11 -5.51 -14.28
C ASP A 124 9.15 -4.52 -13.75
N GLN A 125 8.88 -3.87 -12.61
CA GLN A 125 9.76 -2.91 -11.95
C GLN A 125 10.45 -3.51 -10.71
N THR A 126 10.46 -4.84 -10.61
CA THR A 126 11.19 -5.56 -9.56
C THR A 126 12.69 -5.59 -9.88
N GLY A 127 13.49 -4.87 -9.09
CA GLY A 127 14.94 -4.70 -9.31
C GLY A 127 15.36 -3.23 -9.25
N ALA A 128 16.65 -2.94 -9.47
CA ALA A 128 17.18 -1.57 -9.58
C ALA A 128 17.05 -0.63 -8.35
N LYS A 129 16.89 -1.18 -7.13
CA LYS A 129 16.76 -0.39 -5.87
C LYS A 129 15.54 0.56 -5.84
N LEU A 130 14.59 0.39 -6.78
CA LEU A 130 13.37 1.22 -6.87
C LEU A 130 12.51 1.12 -5.61
N GLY A 131 12.39 -0.07 -5.02
CA GLY A 131 11.53 -0.27 -3.84
C GLY A 131 12.00 0.51 -2.62
N ARG A 132 13.32 0.51 -2.36
CA ARG A 132 13.90 1.31 -1.28
C ARG A 132 13.76 2.80 -1.59
N TYR A 133 14.10 3.22 -2.81
CA TYR A 133 13.97 4.63 -3.23
C TYR A 133 12.54 5.13 -3.05
N PHE A 134 11.56 4.37 -3.54
CA PHE A 134 10.16 4.75 -3.48
C PHE A 134 9.66 4.77 -2.03
N LEU A 135 9.91 3.71 -1.25
CA LEU A 135 9.47 3.65 0.14
C LEU A 135 10.07 4.77 1.00
N THR A 136 11.35 5.09 0.84
CA THR A 136 11.98 6.20 1.58
C THR A 136 11.27 7.53 1.29
N ASN A 137 10.95 7.81 0.02
CA ASN A 137 10.21 9.02 -0.34
C ASN A 137 8.77 9.00 0.20
N ILE A 138 8.07 7.86 0.13
CA ILE A 138 6.70 7.74 0.65
C ILE A 138 6.63 7.96 2.16
N ILE A 139 7.60 7.41 2.91
CA ILE A 139 7.73 7.68 4.35
C ILE A 139 7.93 9.18 4.58
N ASP A 140 8.85 9.81 3.84
CA ASP A 140 9.11 11.24 3.98
C ASP A 140 7.86 12.09 3.72
N LEU A 141 7.12 11.76 2.66
CA LEU A 141 5.86 12.41 2.30
C LEU A 141 4.80 12.23 3.40
N ALA A 142 4.67 11.03 3.98
CA ALA A 142 3.73 10.79 5.08
C ALA A 142 4.04 11.67 6.30
N TRP A 143 5.31 11.82 6.66
CA TRP A 143 5.74 12.72 7.74
C TRP A 143 5.56 14.20 7.37
N SER A 144 5.75 14.57 6.10
CA SER A 144 5.52 15.95 5.62
C SER A 144 4.06 16.38 5.71
N HIS A 145 3.12 15.44 5.68
CA HIS A 145 1.69 15.66 5.87
C HIS A 145 1.25 15.80 7.33
N GLY A 146 2.21 15.79 8.28
CA GLY A 146 1.93 16.07 9.68
C GLY A 146 1.69 14.84 10.56
N ALA A 147 2.01 13.64 10.07
CA ALA A 147 1.96 12.42 10.88
C ALA A 147 2.77 12.59 12.19
N GLN A 148 2.21 12.15 13.31
CA GLN A 148 2.94 11.97 14.58
C GLN A 148 3.33 10.50 14.79
N ARG A 149 2.61 9.60 14.12
CA ARG A 149 2.85 8.17 14.05
C ARG A 149 2.53 7.69 12.64
N LEU A 150 3.40 6.86 12.06
CA LEU A 150 3.16 6.21 10.78
C LEU A 150 3.03 4.70 10.99
N CYS A 151 1.89 4.15 10.62
CA CYS A 151 1.58 2.73 10.74
C CYS A 151 1.52 2.06 9.38
N LEU A 152 1.85 0.78 9.32
CA LEU A 152 1.56 -0.08 8.18
C LEU A 152 1.30 -1.51 8.63
N GLU A 153 0.67 -2.26 7.76
CA GLU A 153 0.37 -3.68 7.95
C GLU A 153 0.99 -4.48 6.81
N THR A 154 1.45 -5.67 7.13
CA THR A 154 1.90 -6.66 6.13
C THR A 154 1.52 -8.04 6.61
N CYS A 155 1.30 -8.97 5.69
CA CYS A 155 0.94 -10.35 6.02
C CYS A 155 1.88 -11.37 5.38
N SER A 156 1.78 -12.63 5.81
CA SER A 156 2.59 -13.74 5.28
C SER A 156 2.37 -14.04 3.79
N LEU A 157 1.31 -13.50 3.17
CA LEU A 157 1.07 -13.59 1.71
C LEU A 157 1.73 -12.46 0.91
N ASP A 158 2.20 -11.39 1.56
CA ASP A 158 2.92 -10.33 0.86
C ASP A 158 4.29 -10.81 0.36
N HIS A 159 4.92 -9.99 -0.47
CA HIS A 159 6.28 -10.26 -0.94
C HIS A 159 7.23 -10.50 0.25
N SER A 160 8.02 -11.59 0.21
CA SER A 160 8.92 -11.99 1.30
C SER A 160 9.94 -10.91 1.72
N ALA A 161 10.27 -10.00 0.80
CA ALA A 161 11.13 -8.85 1.07
C ALA A 161 10.46 -7.67 1.81
N ALA A 162 9.14 -7.67 2.00
CA ALA A 162 8.38 -6.54 2.55
C ALA A 162 8.76 -6.26 4.02
N LEU A 163 8.59 -7.24 4.92
CA LEU A 163 8.89 -7.08 6.34
C LEU A 163 10.36 -6.67 6.60
N PRO A 164 11.38 -7.33 6.01
CA PRO A 164 12.77 -6.90 6.17
C PRO A 164 13.03 -5.49 5.63
N LEU A 165 12.36 -5.09 4.55
CA LEU A 165 12.47 -3.75 3.99
C LEU A 165 11.89 -2.70 4.95
N TYR A 166 10.69 -2.92 5.48
CA TYR A 166 10.06 -2.00 6.43
C TYR A 166 10.91 -1.81 7.68
N GLN A 167 11.44 -2.91 8.25
CA GLN A 167 12.32 -2.83 9.41
C GLN A 167 13.61 -2.04 9.12
N LYS A 168 14.21 -2.24 7.94
CA LYS A 168 15.37 -1.43 7.49
C LYS A 168 15.05 0.05 7.33
N MET A 169 13.80 0.39 7.04
CA MET A 169 13.33 1.78 6.97
C MET A 169 12.93 2.34 8.34
N GLY A 170 13.17 1.61 9.44
CA GLY A 170 12.96 2.10 10.81
C GLY A 170 11.60 1.77 11.40
N PHE A 171 10.76 0.98 10.72
CA PHE A 171 9.53 0.47 11.31
C PHE A 171 9.82 -0.60 12.38
N ARG A 172 9.04 -0.57 13.46
CA ARG A 172 9.09 -1.57 14.53
C ARG A 172 7.79 -2.36 14.56
N VAL A 173 7.88 -3.67 14.75
CA VAL A 173 6.71 -4.52 14.97
C VAL A 173 6.16 -4.23 16.36
N TYR A 174 4.87 -3.90 16.46
CA TYR A 174 4.21 -3.66 17.76
C TYR A 174 3.08 -4.67 18.05
N ASP A 175 2.58 -5.38 17.03
CA ASP A 175 1.56 -6.41 17.18
C ASP A 175 1.65 -7.47 16.08
N ARG A 176 1.16 -8.67 16.35
CA ARG A 176 0.97 -9.75 15.37
C ARG A 176 -0.34 -10.48 15.66
N ARG A 177 -1.11 -10.76 14.61
CA ARG A 177 -2.41 -11.44 14.73
C ARG A 177 -2.56 -12.47 13.62
N GLU A 178 -3.22 -13.57 13.93
CA GLU A 178 -3.72 -14.48 12.90
C GLU A 178 -4.97 -13.88 12.25
N GLY A 179 -5.08 -14.06 10.93
CA GLY A 179 -6.19 -13.60 10.11
C GLY A 179 -6.41 -14.55 8.94
N VAL A 180 -7.48 -14.29 8.19
CA VAL A 180 -7.83 -15.08 7.01
C VAL A 180 -7.97 -14.14 5.83
N VAL A 181 -7.24 -14.44 4.74
CA VAL A 181 -7.38 -13.75 3.47
C VAL A 181 -8.21 -14.62 2.53
N GLU A 182 -9.25 -14.03 1.97
CA GLU A 182 -10.03 -14.64 0.90
C GLU A 182 -9.36 -14.33 -0.43
N LEU A 183 -8.85 -15.35 -1.10
CA LEU A 183 -8.34 -15.26 -2.45
C LEU A 183 -9.53 -14.99 -3.38
N MET A 184 -9.47 -13.90 -4.14
CA MET A 184 -10.33 -13.73 -5.30
C MET A 184 -9.69 -14.51 -6.46
N ASP A 185 -10.51 -15.29 -7.17
CA ASP A 185 -10.10 -15.87 -8.45
C ASP A 185 -9.47 -14.80 -9.33
N THR A 186 -8.32 -15.15 -9.91
CA THR A 186 -7.67 -14.29 -10.89
C THR A 186 -8.65 -14.12 -12.04
N PRO A 187 -9.04 -12.89 -12.44
CA PRO A 187 -9.82 -12.74 -13.66
C PRO A 187 -9.02 -13.37 -14.81
N PRO A 188 -9.68 -14.09 -15.73
CA PRO A 188 -8.99 -14.72 -16.85
C PRO A 188 -8.15 -13.68 -17.57
N THR A 189 -6.94 -14.07 -17.96
CA THR A 189 -6.01 -13.25 -18.75
C THR A 189 -6.79 -12.63 -19.91
N PRO A 190 -6.73 -11.30 -20.13
CA PRO A 190 -7.31 -10.72 -21.33
C PRO A 190 -6.67 -11.41 -22.56
N ARG A 191 -7.51 -12.00 -23.41
CA ARG A 191 -7.09 -12.53 -24.72
C ARG A 191 -6.71 -11.41 -25.66
#